data_AF-A0A2E4FL65-F1
#
_entry.id   AF-A0A2E4FL65-F1
#
_cell.length_a   1.000
_cell.length_b   1.000
_cell.length_c   1.000
_cell.angle_alpha   90.00
_cell.angle_beta   90.00
_cell.angle_gamma   90.00
#
_symmetry.space_group_name_H-M   'P 1'
#
loop_
_entity.id
_entity.type
_entity.pdbx_description
1 polymer ?
#
loop_
_entity_poly.entity_id
_entity_poly.type
_entity_poly.pdbx_seq_one_letter_code
_entity_poly.pdbx_strand_id
1 'polypeptide(L)'
;MDDVVNRLSRELADAMAAAVADDPRVEACHERAKASGYDMKVSLEAVIGFANRTKEQALAKVGVAVDQAAPVPKEIGMSSNDRRFLRSLRIAADDIKQPTD
;
A
#
# COMPACT_ATOMS: atom_id res chain seq x y z
N MET A 1 -10.96 0.77 -31.52
CA MET A 1 -9.52 0.38 -31.56
C MET A 1 -8.91 0.63 -30.19
N ASP A 2 -9.24 1.78 -29.60
CA ASP A 2 -8.82 2.17 -28.26
C ASP A 2 -9.31 1.21 -27.17
N ASP A 3 -10.47 0.56 -27.33
CA ASP A 3 -10.99 -0.40 -26.34
C ASP A 3 -10.08 -1.61 -26.13
N VAL A 4 -9.46 -2.11 -27.22
CA VAL A 4 -8.52 -3.23 -27.15
C VAL A 4 -7.23 -2.79 -26.45
N VAL A 5 -6.71 -1.62 -26.83
CA VAL A 5 -5.50 -1.04 -26.22
C VAL A 5 -5.72 -0.76 -24.74
N ASN A 6 -6.85 -0.17 -24.37
CA ASN A 6 -7.22 0.12 -22.98
C ASN A 6 -7.38 -1.16 -22.16
N ARG A 7 -7.98 -2.20 -22.74
CA ARG A 7 -8.10 -3.51 -22.08
C ARG A 7 -6.74 -4.13 -21.83
N LEU A 8 -5.88 -4.20 -22.85
CA LEU A 8 -4.53 -4.74 -22.72
C LEU A 8 -3.69 -3.95 -21.71
N SER A 9 -3.86 -2.63 -21.69
CA SER A 9 -3.18 -1.74 -20.75
C SER A 9 -3.62 -2.01 -19.31
N ARG A 10 -4.91 -2.27 -19.10
CA ARG A 10 -5.45 -2.64 -17.79
C ARG A 10 -4.97 -4.01 -17.34
N GLU A 11 -5.02 -5.01 -18.22
CA GLU A 11 -4.52 -6.36 -17.92
C GLU A 11 -3.02 -6.33 -17.56
N LEU A 12 -2.22 -5.52 -18.25
CA LEU A 12 -0.81 -5.30 -17.90
C LEU A 12 -0.65 -4.58 -16.57
N ALA A 13 -1.47 -3.55 -16.29
CA ALA A 13 -1.45 -2.85 -15.02
C ALA A 13 -1.76 -3.79 -13.84
N ASP A 14 -2.77 -4.65 -13.98
CA ASP A 14 -3.14 -5.64 -12.96
C ASP A 14 -2.02 -6.67 -12.73
N ALA A 15 -1.37 -7.13 -13.81
CA ALA A 15 -0.22 -8.03 -13.71
C ALA A 15 0.98 -7.37 -13.02
N MET A 16 1.25 -6.10 -13.31
CA MET A 16 2.28 -5.33 -12.63
C MET A 16 1.95 -5.13 -11.15
N ALA A 17 0.68 -4.85 -10.81
CA ALA A 17 0.26 -4.71 -9.43
C ALA A 17 0.52 -5.99 -8.64
N ALA A 18 0.12 -7.14 -9.17
CA ALA A 18 0.37 -8.44 -8.54
C ALA A 18 1.87 -8.73 -8.41
N ALA A 19 2.66 -8.50 -9.47
CA ALA A 19 4.10 -8.74 -9.44
C ALA A 19 4.83 -7.88 -8.41
N VAL A 20 4.42 -6.61 -8.24
CA VAL A 20 4.99 -5.73 -7.22
C VAL A 20 4.50 -6.12 -5.84
N ALA A 21 3.23 -6.53 -5.69
CA ALA A 21 2.66 -7.00 -4.42
C ALA A 21 3.42 -8.18 -3.82
N ASP A 22 3.87 -9.12 -4.68
CA ASP A 22 4.57 -10.34 -4.27
C ASP A 22 6.11 -10.22 -4.30
N ASP A 23 6.68 -9.06 -4.66
CA ASP A 23 8.15 -8.89 -4.72
C ASP A 23 8.75 -8.74 -3.31
N PRO A 24 9.64 -9.66 -2.88
CA PRO A 24 10.18 -9.66 -1.52
C PRO A 24 11.06 -8.43 -1.21
N ARG A 25 11.58 -7.74 -2.23
CA ARG A 25 12.35 -6.50 -2.03
C ARG A 25 11.45 -5.33 -1.70
N VAL A 26 10.22 -5.33 -2.22
CA VAL A 26 9.21 -4.31 -1.90
C VAL A 26 8.70 -4.52 -0.48
N GLU A 27 8.45 -5.76 -0.08
CA GLU A 27 8.08 -6.12 1.31
C GLU A 27 9.20 -5.74 2.29
N ALA A 28 10.47 -6.06 1.99
CA ALA A 28 11.60 -5.65 2.82
C ALA A 28 11.78 -4.11 2.89
N CYS A 29 11.31 -3.37 1.89
CA CYS A 29 11.27 -1.91 1.95
C CYS A 29 10.15 -1.42 2.87
N HIS A 30 8.97 -2.03 2.76
CA HIS A 30 7.82 -1.73 3.60
C HIS A 30 8.13 -1.94 5.08
N GLU A 31 8.72 -3.08 5.45
CA GLU A 31 9.09 -3.37 6.84
C GLU A 31 10.14 -2.39 7.40
N ARG A 32 11.09 -1.93 6.57
CA ARG A 32 12.05 -0.89 6.98
C ARG A 32 11.39 0.48 7.18
N ALA A 33 10.45 0.85 6.32
CA ALA A 33 9.67 2.08 6.48
C ALA A 33 8.86 2.04 7.79
N LYS A 34 8.19 0.91 8.05
CA LYS A 34 7.42 0.66 9.27
C LYS A 34 8.29 0.67 10.52
N ALA A 35 9.47 0.03 10.49
CA ALA A 35 10.43 0.06 11.59
C ALA A 35 10.95 1.47 11.90
N SER A 36 10.90 2.36 10.89
CA SER A 36 11.27 3.77 11.02
C SER A 36 10.07 4.66 11.41
N GLY A 37 8.90 4.07 11.66
CA GLY A 37 7.67 4.78 12.06
C GLY A 37 6.87 5.39 10.92
N TYR A 38 7.13 5.00 9.67
CA TYR A 38 6.39 5.47 8.50
C TYR A 38 5.39 4.42 7.99
N ASP A 39 4.23 4.89 7.54
CA ASP A 39 3.30 4.11 6.74
C ASP A 39 3.61 4.31 5.25
N MET A 40 3.73 3.23 4.48
CA MET A 40 4.24 3.28 3.10
C MET A 40 3.17 2.78 2.12
N LYS A 41 2.79 3.65 1.17
CA LYS A 41 1.93 3.32 0.04
C LYS A 41 2.69 3.41 -1.28
N VAL A 42 2.50 2.43 -2.16
CA VAL A 42 3.14 2.39 -3.49
C VAL A 42 2.08 2.55 -4.58
N SER A 43 2.29 3.53 -5.47
CA SER A 43 1.49 3.75 -6.67
C SER A 43 2.42 4.00 -7.86
N LEU A 44 2.21 3.31 -8.97
CA LEU A 44 3.01 3.52 -10.19
C LEU A 44 2.13 4.09 -11.31
N GLU A 45 2.60 5.15 -11.96
CA GLU A 45 2.02 5.65 -13.20
C GLU A 45 2.87 5.16 -14.38
N ALA A 46 2.24 4.47 -15.33
CA ALA A 46 2.91 3.95 -16.52
C ALA A 46 2.24 4.44 -17.81
N VAL A 47 3.06 4.71 -18.83
CA VAL A 47 2.59 4.94 -20.20
C VAL A 47 2.92 3.70 -21.02
N ILE A 48 1.88 3.05 -21.56
CA ILE A 48 1.98 1.80 -22.31
C ILE A 48 1.75 2.12 -23.79
N GLY A 49 2.76 1.88 -24.61
CA GLY A 49 2.70 2.09 -26.05
C GLY A 49 2.51 0.79 -26.82
N PHE A 50 1.53 0.78 -27.72
CA PHE A 50 1.26 -0.34 -28.63
C PHE A 50 1.57 0.10 -30.06
N ALA A 51 2.63 -0.47 -30.64
CA ALA A 51 2.97 -0.28 -32.04
C ALA A 51 2.31 -1.38 -32.89
N ASN A 52 1.50 -1.00 -33.88
CA ASN A 52 1.02 -1.93 -34.90
C ASN A 52 1.93 -1.84 -36.13
N ARG A 53 2.36 -2.98 -36.68
CA ARG A 53 3.24 -3.05 -37.86
C ARG A 53 2.62 -2.41 -39.12
N THR A 54 1.33 -2.09 -39.08
CA THR A 54 0.53 -1.65 -40.25
C THR A 54 -0.20 -0.32 -40.05
N LYS A 55 -0.24 0.27 -38.84
CA LYS A 55 -0.97 1.52 -38.54
C LYS A 55 -0.34 2.32 -37.38
N GLU A 56 -0.70 3.61 -37.29
CA GLU A 56 -0.26 4.60 -36.30
C GLU A 56 -0.16 4.07 -34.86
N GLN A 57 0.82 4.61 -34.12
CA GLN A 57 1.09 4.24 -32.72
C GLN A 57 -0.10 4.58 -31.81
N ALA A 58 -0.54 3.61 -31.02
CA ALA A 58 -1.54 3.83 -29.98
C ALA A 58 -0.86 3.90 -28.60
N LEU A 59 -1.19 4.91 -27.80
CA LEU A 59 -0.64 5.12 -26.46
C LEU A 59 -1.76 5.10 -25.43
N ALA A 60 -1.54 4.43 -24.30
CA ALA A 60 -2.45 4.44 -23.15
C ALA A 60 -1.70 4.83 -21.88
N LYS A 61 -2.33 5.66 -21.05
CA LYS A 61 -1.85 5.98 -19.70
C LYS A 61 -2.69 5.20 -18.71
N VAL A 62 -2.06 4.41 -17.85
CA VAL A 62 -2.75 3.63 -16.82
C VAL A 62 -2.03 3.76 -15.48
N GLY A 63 -2.82 3.96 -14.43
CA GLY A 63 -2.34 3.90 -13.05
C GLY A 63 -2.36 2.45 -12.56
N VAL A 64 -1.26 2.03 -11.95
CA VAL A 64 -1.11 0.74 -11.27
C VAL A 64 -1.22 1.02 -9.77
N ALA A 65 -2.34 0.61 -9.18
CA ALA A 65 -2.51 0.61 -7.74
C ALA A 65 -2.01 -0.73 -7.20
N VAL A 66 -0.97 -0.68 -6.36
CA VAL A 66 -0.46 -1.87 -5.68
C VAL A 66 -1.08 -1.89 -4.29
N ASP A 67 -2.12 -2.70 -4.10
CA ASP A 67 -2.68 -2.97 -2.77
C ASP A 67 -1.76 -3.96 -2.04
N GLN A 68 -0.69 -3.44 -1.46
CA GLN A 68 0.03 -4.16 -0.40
C GLN A 68 -0.55 -3.74 0.94
N ALA A 69 -1.52 -4.51 1.43
CA ALA A 69 -1.83 -4.54 2.85
C ALA A 69 -2.66 -5.79 3.19
N ALA A 70 -2.06 -6.72 3.94
CA ALA A 70 -2.84 -7.33 4.99
C ALA A 70 -3.38 -6.18 5.87
N PRO A 71 -4.68 -6.12 6.18
CA PRO A 71 -5.22 -5.04 6.99
C PRO A 71 -4.47 -5.04 8.32
N VAL A 72 -3.75 -3.95 8.60
CA VAL A 72 -3.18 -3.70 9.92
C VAL A 72 -4.35 -3.77 10.91
N PRO A 73 -4.33 -4.68 11.91
CA PRO A 73 -5.36 -4.68 12.92
C PRO A 73 -5.42 -3.28 13.53
N LYS A 74 -6.60 -2.65 13.43
CA LYS A 74 -6.90 -1.35 14.02
C LYS A 74 -6.42 -1.34 15.46
N GLU A 75 -5.64 -0.30 15.76
CA GLU A 75 -5.33 0.21 17.09
C GLU A 75 -4.87 -0.86 18.08
N ILE A 76 -3.57 -0.85 18.39
CA ILE A 76 -3.02 -1.57 19.55
C ILE A 76 -3.62 -0.94 20.81
N GLY A 77 -4.84 -1.31 21.14
CA GLY A 77 -5.53 -0.93 22.37
C GLY A 77 -4.99 -1.76 23.51
N MET A 78 -4.62 -1.11 24.62
CA MET A 78 -4.17 -1.82 25.82
C MET A 78 -5.24 -2.82 26.27
N SER A 79 -4.85 -4.06 26.50
CA SER A 79 -5.75 -5.07 27.08
C SER A 79 -6.02 -4.76 28.56
N SER A 80 -7.05 -5.37 29.13
CA SER A 80 -7.33 -5.25 30.58
C SER A 80 -6.19 -5.75 31.45
N ASN A 81 -5.42 -6.75 30.97
CA ASN A 81 -4.24 -7.24 31.67
C ASN A 81 -3.09 -6.23 31.64
N ASP A 82 -2.86 -5.58 30.50
CA ASP A 82 -1.81 -4.57 30.37
C ASP A 82 -2.06 -3.39 31.32
N ARG A 83 -3.32 -2.94 31.43
CA ARG A 83 -3.70 -1.88 32.38
C ARG A 83 -3.44 -2.28 33.84
N ARG A 84 -3.73 -3.53 34.20
CA ARG A 84 -3.50 -4.05 35.57
C ARG A 84 -1.99 -4.18 35.86
N PHE A 85 -1.21 -4.63 34.87
CA PHE A 85 0.24 -4.75 34.96
C PHE A 85 0.91 -3.37 35.12
N LEU A 86 0.56 -2.39 34.30
CA LEU A 86 1.09 -1.02 34.41
C LEU A 86 0.74 -0.36 35.76
N ARG A 87 -0.47 -0.58 36.26
CA ARG A 87 -0.88 -0.14 37.60
C ARG A 87 -0.03 -0.79 38.71
N SER A 88 0.33 -2.07 38.56
CA SER A 88 1.19 -2.77 39.54
C SER A 88 2.61 -2.19 39.59
N LEU A 89 3.10 -1.67 38.46
CA LEU A 89 4.39 -1.00 38.35
C LEU A 89 4.34 0.48 38.75
N ARG A 90 3.17 0.99 39.19
CA ARG A 90 2.93 2.41 39.49
C ARG A 90 3.23 3.34 38.31
N ILE A 91 3.15 2.82 37.09
CA ILE A 91 3.24 3.60 35.86
C ILE A 91 1.86 4.23 35.64
N ALA A 92 1.79 5.56 35.60
CA ALA A 92 0.55 6.26 35.31
C ALA A 92 0.15 5.96 33.86
N ALA A 93 -0.91 5.18 33.68
CA ALA A 93 -1.54 4.92 32.39
C ALA A 93 -2.75 5.84 32.16
N ASP A 94 -2.76 7.03 32.79
CA ASP A 94 -3.83 8.00 32.59
C ASP A 94 -3.84 8.45 31.13
N ASP A 95 -5.03 8.38 30.54
CA ASP A 95 -5.34 8.73 29.15
C ASP A 95 -4.63 10.01 28.73
N ILE A 96 -3.84 9.93 27.67
CA ILE A 96 -3.53 11.11 26.84
C ILE A 96 -4.87 11.54 26.25
N LYS A 97 -5.63 12.35 27.00
CA LYS A 97 -6.74 13.13 26.45
C LYS A 97 -6.14 13.97 25.33
N GLN A 98 -6.48 13.63 24.09
CA GLN A 98 -6.22 14.53 22.97
C GLN A 98 -6.94 15.86 23.27
N PRO A 99 -6.22 16.99 23.33
CA PRO A 99 -6.88 18.28 23.37
C PRO A 99 -7.55 18.48 22.01
N THR A 100 -8.88 18.51 22.01
CA THR A 100 -9.65 19.06 20.90
C THR A 100 -9.61 20.58 21.04
N ASP A 101 -8.85 21.23 20.17
CA ASP A 101 -9.09 22.62 19.74
C ASP A 101 -9.04 22.61 18.20
#